data_AF-A0A2T6G6Z0-F1
#
_entry.id   AF-A0A2T6G6Z0-F1
#
_cell.length_a   1.000
_cell.length_b   1.000
_cell.length_c   1.000
_cell.angle_alpha   90.00
_cell.angle_beta   90.00
_cell.angle_gamma   90.00
#
_symmetry.space_group_name_H-M   'P 1'
#
loop_
_entity.id
_entity.type
_entity.pdbx_description
1 polymer ?
#
loop_
_entity_poly.entity_id
_entity_poly.type
_entity_poly.pdbx_seq_one_letter_code
_entity_poly.pdbx_strand_id
1 'polypeptide(L)'
;MKWKPLDSTIGEDEIRAVESEYSIQFPPLFKAFLMSYHYVSLQFDNVEVDGEYIGDCRFIEMPSLSSEERLQPLDFLINAWEPLLSAGYVPFAECEDSQGPVCFDTMRRQEDGDCPVVWFLHDHLHELGEEMSRNRDHLAPYVRPIFGSFKEMMTVLCSREAVAEDTEE
;
A
#
# COMPACT_ATOMS: atom_id res chain seq x y z
N MET A 1 -18.04 13.61 25.27
CA MET A 1 -18.04 12.83 24.00
C MET A 1 -16.79 11.98 24.01
N LYS A 2 -16.86 10.68 23.75
CA LYS A 2 -15.67 9.82 23.63
C LYS A 2 -15.45 9.58 22.14
N TRP A 3 -14.21 9.77 21.67
CA TRP A 3 -13.85 9.43 20.31
C TRP A 3 -13.98 7.91 20.10
N LYS A 4 -14.47 7.52 18.93
CA LYS A 4 -14.53 6.13 18.47
C LYS A 4 -14.35 6.11 16.95
N PRO A 5 -13.75 5.06 16.38
CA PRO A 5 -13.74 4.90 14.93
C PRO A 5 -15.17 4.79 14.41
N LEU A 6 -15.37 5.26 13.18
CA LEU A 6 -16.65 5.17 12.48
C LEU A 6 -16.62 3.92 11.61
N ASP A 7 -17.61 3.05 11.76
CA ASP A 7 -17.72 1.83 10.93
C ASP A 7 -17.72 2.22 9.45
N SER A 8 -16.96 1.48 8.64
CA SER A 8 -16.92 1.75 7.21
C SER A 8 -18.29 1.50 6.61
N THR A 9 -18.70 2.42 5.73
CA THR A 9 -19.88 2.24 4.87
C THR A 9 -19.48 1.81 3.47
N ILE A 10 -18.18 1.61 3.20
CA ILE A 10 -17.66 1.04 1.96
C ILE A 10 -18.08 -0.44 1.92
N GLY A 11 -18.71 -0.83 0.82
CA GLY A 11 -19.20 -2.18 0.62
C GLY A 11 -18.48 -2.89 -0.52
N GLU A 12 -18.72 -4.20 -0.64
CA GLU A 12 -18.11 -5.02 -1.70
C GLU A 12 -18.44 -4.51 -3.11
N ASP A 13 -19.65 -3.98 -3.34
CA ASP A 13 -20.05 -3.46 -4.66
C ASP A 13 -19.19 -2.27 -5.10
N GLU A 14 -18.83 -1.39 -4.17
CA GLU A 14 -17.97 -0.24 -4.44
C GLU A 14 -16.54 -0.68 -4.74
N ILE A 15 -16.01 -1.63 -3.95
CA ILE A 15 -14.69 -2.22 -4.20
C ILE A 15 -14.66 -2.94 -5.55
N ARG A 16 -15.71 -3.71 -5.88
CA ARG A 16 -15.84 -4.39 -7.18
C ARG A 16 -15.89 -3.41 -8.35
N ALA A 17 -16.50 -2.24 -8.15
CA ALA A 17 -16.52 -1.20 -9.19
C ALA A 17 -15.10 -0.71 -9.50
N VAL A 18 -14.30 -0.40 -8.46
CA VAL A 18 -12.88 -0.01 -8.62
C VAL A 18 -12.06 -1.14 -9.26
N GLU A 19 -12.21 -2.38 -8.76
CA GLU A 19 -11.53 -3.55 -9.35
C GLU A 19 -11.87 -3.71 -10.85
N SER A 20 -13.13 -3.50 -11.22
CA SER A 20 -13.59 -3.59 -12.61
C SER A 20 -13.11 -2.44 -13.49
N GLU A 21 -13.05 -1.22 -12.96
CA GLU A 21 -12.61 -0.03 -13.69
C GLU A 21 -11.16 -0.17 -14.14
N TYR A 22 -10.28 -0.61 -13.22
CA TYR A 22 -8.85 -0.75 -13.47
C TYR A 22 -8.44 -2.15 -13.96
N SER A 23 -9.40 -3.09 -14.07
CA SER A 23 -9.12 -4.50 -14.39
C SER A 23 -8.10 -5.14 -13.42
N ILE A 24 -8.22 -4.82 -12.13
CA ILE A 24 -7.35 -5.29 -11.05
C ILE A 24 -8.11 -6.21 -10.09
N GLN A 25 -7.36 -6.85 -9.18
CA GLN A 25 -7.94 -7.57 -8.04
C GLN A 25 -7.13 -7.26 -6.78
N PHE A 26 -7.81 -6.81 -5.74
CA PHE A 26 -7.19 -6.56 -4.45
C PHE A 26 -7.03 -7.84 -3.64
N PRO A 27 -5.96 -7.95 -2.81
CA PRO A 27 -5.86 -8.98 -1.78
C PRO A 27 -7.10 -9.03 -0.88
N PRO A 28 -7.59 -10.24 -0.49
CA PRO A 28 -8.79 -10.36 0.34
C PRO A 28 -8.72 -9.58 1.66
N LEU A 29 -7.56 -9.59 2.34
CA LEU A 29 -7.38 -8.85 3.58
C LEU A 29 -7.39 -7.34 3.37
N PHE A 30 -6.87 -6.84 2.24
CA PHE A 30 -6.97 -5.42 1.91
C PHE A 30 -8.42 -4.99 1.70
N LYS A 31 -9.25 -5.80 1.04
CA LYS A 31 -10.68 -5.53 0.92
C LYS A 31 -11.38 -5.49 2.27
N ALA A 32 -11.07 -6.44 3.16
CA ALA A 32 -11.60 -6.44 4.52
C ALA A 32 -11.15 -5.19 5.31
N PHE A 33 -9.92 -4.72 5.08
CA PHE A 33 -9.41 -3.49 5.66
C PHE A 33 -10.21 -2.26 5.19
N LEU A 34 -10.46 -2.09 3.88
CA LEU A 34 -11.28 -0.99 3.34
C LEU A 34 -12.71 -0.97 3.92
N MET A 35 -13.27 -2.14 4.21
CA MET A 35 -14.61 -2.31 4.78
C MET A 35 -14.65 -2.26 6.32
N SER A 36 -13.52 -1.98 6.99
CA SER A 36 -13.46 -2.00 8.46
C SER A 36 -13.93 -0.68 9.07
N TYR A 37 -13.18 0.40 8.86
CA TYR A 37 -13.45 1.72 9.44
C TYR A 37 -13.16 2.85 8.46
N HIS A 38 -13.92 3.93 8.61
CA HIS A 38 -13.55 5.22 8.04
C HIS A 38 -12.45 5.87 8.90
N TYR A 39 -11.45 6.46 8.25
CA TYR A 39 -10.35 7.18 8.88
C TYR A 39 -9.90 8.36 8.01
N VAL A 40 -9.43 9.44 8.64
CA VAL A 40 -8.99 10.66 7.93
C VAL A 40 -7.50 10.59 7.57
N SER A 41 -6.70 9.99 8.43
CA SER A 41 -5.28 9.74 8.20
C SER A 41 -4.91 8.45 8.93
N LEU A 42 -4.09 7.65 8.26
CA LEU A 42 -3.55 6.42 8.82
C LEU A 42 -2.14 6.23 8.27
N GLN A 43 -1.17 6.35 9.17
CA GLN A 43 0.24 6.17 8.90
C GLN A 43 0.75 5.02 9.75
N PHE A 44 1.65 4.23 9.16
CA PHE A 44 2.41 3.21 9.83
C PHE A 44 3.89 3.54 9.76
N ASP A 45 4.54 3.67 10.92
CA ASP A 45 5.99 3.75 10.97
C ASP A 45 6.57 2.42 10.47
N ASN A 46 7.50 2.50 9.53
CA ASN A 46 8.14 1.33 8.97
C ASN A 46 9.18 0.76 9.93
N VAL A 47 9.63 -0.46 9.66
CA VAL A 47 10.60 -1.15 10.52
C VAL A 47 12.02 -0.72 10.19
N GLU A 48 12.78 -0.40 11.23
CA GLU A 48 14.22 -0.17 11.16
C GLU A 48 14.97 -1.46 11.52
N VAL A 49 15.92 -1.86 10.68
CA VAL A 49 16.79 -3.03 10.87
C VAL A 49 18.23 -2.57 10.66
N ASP A 50 19.07 -2.74 11.67
CA ASP A 50 20.49 -2.35 11.65
C ASP A 50 20.75 -0.88 11.26
N GLY A 51 19.84 0.03 11.62
CA GLY A 51 19.96 1.47 11.34
C GLY A 51 19.41 1.91 9.97
N GLU A 52 18.82 0.99 9.21
CA GLU A 52 18.20 1.27 7.91
C GLU A 52 16.72 0.84 7.91
N TYR A 53 15.86 1.63 7.28
CA TYR A 53 14.45 1.25 7.13
C TYR A 53 14.27 0.23 6.01
N ILE A 54 13.34 -0.73 6.19
CA ILE A 54 13.02 -1.69 5.13
C ILE A 54 12.57 -0.96 3.87
N GLY A 55 13.24 -1.24 2.75
CA GLY A 55 12.96 -0.57 1.49
C GLY A 55 13.40 0.90 1.45
N ASP A 56 14.10 1.41 2.47
CA ASP A 56 14.59 2.80 2.58
C ASP A 56 13.45 3.85 2.58
N CYS A 57 12.34 3.51 3.25
CA CYS A 57 11.20 4.38 3.51
C CYS A 57 10.81 4.33 5.00
N ARG A 58 10.61 5.47 5.64
CA ARG A 58 10.36 5.60 7.09
C ARG A 58 8.94 5.29 7.51
N PHE A 59 7.96 5.60 6.67
CA PHE A 59 6.55 5.36 6.98
C PHE A 59 5.73 5.15 5.72
N ILE A 60 4.69 4.34 5.86
CA ILE A 60 3.69 4.07 4.83
C ILE A 60 2.41 4.81 5.21
N GLU A 61 1.89 5.61 4.30
CA GLU A 61 0.65 6.35 4.47
C GLU A 61 -0.45 5.74 3.61
N MET A 62 -1.55 5.35 4.27
CA MET A 62 -2.73 4.84 3.59
C MET A 62 -3.58 6.02 3.10
N PRO A 63 -4.23 5.91 1.92
CA PRO A 63 -5.16 6.93 1.46
C PRO A 63 -6.28 7.16 2.49
N SER A 64 -6.68 8.43 2.69
CA SER A 64 -7.84 8.79 3.52
C SER A 64 -9.06 7.99 3.06
N LEU A 65 -9.78 7.41 4.02
CA LEU A 65 -11.07 6.77 3.80
C LEU A 65 -12.11 7.46 4.67
N SER A 66 -12.18 8.80 4.62
CA SER A 66 -13.19 9.55 5.37
C SER A 66 -14.60 9.15 4.92
N SER A 67 -15.63 9.40 5.75
CA SER A 67 -17.02 9.08 5.36
C SER A 67 -17.52 9.88 4.17
N GLU A 68 -16.87 11.01 3.88
CA GLU A 68 -17.19 11.88 2.76
C GLU A 68 -16.49 11.42 1.47
N GLU A 69 -15.18 11.16 1.54
CA GLU A 69 -14.35 10.82 0.37
C GLU A 69 -14.38 9.33 0.02
N ARG A 70 -14.59 8.45 1.01
CA ARG A 70 -14.68 6.99 0.82
C ARG A 70 -13.48 6.45 0.02
N LEU A 71 -13.70 5.76 -1.11
CA LEU A 71 -12.64 5.22 -1.97
C LEU A 71 -12.02 6.26 -2.93
N GLN A 72 -12.52 7.50 -3.00
CA GLN A 72 -11.99 8.49 -3.95
C GLN A 72 -10.47 8.72 -3.83
N PRO A 73 -9.86 8.78 -2.64
CA PRO A 73 -8.41 8.97 -2.53
C PRO A 73 -7.61 7.74 -3.00
N LEU A 74 -8.14 6.52 -2.81
CA LEU A 74 -7.54 5.30 -3.37
C LEU A 74 -7.65 5.28 -4.90
N ASP A 75 -8.80 5.67 -5.44
CA ASP A 75 -9.03 5.81 -6.88
C ASP A 75 -8.06 6.82 -7.51
N PHE A 76 -7.90 7.99 -6.90
CA PHE A 76 -6.93 9.00 -7.32
C PHE A 76 -5.50 8.46 -7.32
N LEU A 77 -5.11 7.72 -6.28
CA LEU A 77 -3.79 7.10 -6.19
C LEU A 77 -3.54 6.09 -7.32
N ILE A 78 -4.52 5.22 -7.60
CA ILE A 78 -4.42 4.23 -8.67
C ILE A 78 -4.31 4.94 -10.02
N ASN A 79 -5.12 5.99 -10.24
CA ASN A 79 -5.11 6.77 -11.47
C ASN A 79 -3.76 7.48 -11.69
N ALA A 80 -3.20 8.09 -10.65
CA ALA A 80 -1.92 8.80 -10.70
C ALA A 80 -0.75 7.90 -11.14
N TRP A 81 -0.84 6.60 -10.85
CA TRP A 81 0.19 5.61 -11.16
C TRP A 81 -0.33 4.50 -12.10
N GLU A 82 -1.34 4.79 -12.92
CA GLU A 82 -1.96 3.84 -13.84
C GLU A 82 -0.97 3.05 -14.73
N PRO A 83 0.14 3.63 -15.24
CA PRO A 83 1.13 2.86 -16.00
C PRO A 83 1.61 1.58 -15.31
N LEU A 84 1.72 1.60 -13.98
CA LEU A 84 2.19 0.46 -13.18
C LEU A 84 1.24 -0.75 -13.25
N LEU A 85 -0.05 -0.53 -13.52
CA LEU A 85 -1.04 -1.59 -13.64
C LEU A 85 -0.68 -2.56 -14.77
N SER A 86 -0.20 -2.02 -15.91
CA SER A 86 0.23 -2.82 -17.06
C SER A 86 1.44 -3.70 -16.73
N ALA A 87 2.29 -3.28 -15.79
CA ALA A 87 3.43 -4.04 -15.30
C ALA A 87 3.09 -5.01 -14.15
N GLY A 88 1.81 -5.06 -13.75
CA GLY A 88 1.29 -5.93 -12.71
C GLY A 88 1.51 -5.41 -11.28
N TYR A 89 1.72 -4.10 -11.12
CA TYR A 89 1.83 -3.46 -9.81
C TYR A 89 0.59 -2.59 -9.56
N VAL A 90 -0.12 -2.84 -8.45
CA VAL A 90 -1.34 -2.11 -8.10
C VAL A 90 -1.06 -1.18 -6.92
N PRO A 91 -1.08 0.15 -7.11
CA PRO A 91 -0.90 1.12 -6.03
C PRO A 91 -2.00 1.00 -4.97
N PHE A 92 -1.65 1.11 -3.70
CA PHE A 92 -2.63 1.13 -2.60
C PHE A 92 -2.28 2.05 -1.42
N ALA A 93 -1.04 2.53 -1.35
CA ALA A 93 -0.55 3.48 -0.36
C ALA A 93 0.62 4.30 -0.94
N GLU A 94 1.12 5.27 -0.19
CA GLU A 94 2.32 6.05 -0.52
C GLU A 94 3.37 5.95 0.59
N CYS A 95 4.64 6.20 0.24
CA CYS A 95 5.73 6.33 1.19
C CYS A 95 6.12 7.81 1.35
N GLU A 96 6.54 8.18 2.57
CA GLU A 96 7.23 9.43 2.91
C GLU A 96 6.75 10.70 2.18
N ASP A 97 5.61 11.30 2.53
CA ASP A 97 5.18 12.58 1.92
C ASP A 97 5.14 12.55 0.37
N SER A 98 4.52 11.51 -0.20
CA SER A 98 4.40 11.28 -1.65
C SER A 98 5.73 11.02 -2.38
N GLN A 99 6.69 10.38 -1.72
CA GLN A 99 7.93 9.90 -2.34
C GLN A 99 7.73 8.70 -3.28
N GLY A 100 6.51 8.19 -3.41
CA GLY A 100 6.10 7.27 -4.47
C GLY A 100 5.18 6.15 -3.98
N PRO A 101 4.65 5.34 -4.91
CA PRO A 101 3.57 4.42 -4.62
C PRO A 101 4.06 3.13 -3.98
N VAL A 102 3.39 2.72 -2.92
CA VAL A 102 3.44 1.37 -2.38
C VAL A 102 2.39 0.53 -3.12
N CYS A 103 2.83 -0.60 -3.67
CA CYS A 103 2.08 -1.40 -4.61
C CYS A 103 1.99 -2.87 -4.18
N PHE A 104 0.88 -3.52 -4.54
CA PHE A 104 0.80 -4.97 -4.61
C PHE A 104 1.46 -5.48 -5.88
N ASP A 105 2.40 -6.42 -5.77
CA ASP A 105 2.95 -7.14 -6.90
C ASP A 105 2.05 -8.32 -7.29
N THR A 106 1.10 -8.06 -8.20
CA THR A 106 0.04 -9.01 -8.55
C THR A 106 0.53 -10.17 -9.42
N MET A 107 1.69 -10.04 -10.06
CA MET A 107 2.33 -11.13 -10.79
C MET A 107 2.96 -12.18 -9.86
N ARG A 108 3.13 -11.84 -8.57
CA ARG A 108 3.59 -12.75 -7.52
C ARG A 108 2.49 -13.05 -6.51
N ARG A 109 1.22 -13.02 -6.94
CA ARG A 109 0.06 -13.41 -6.10
C ARG A 109 0.22 -14.83 -5.58
N GLN A 110 -0.04 -14.99 -4.29
CA GLN A 110 0.04 -16.25 -3.56
C GLN A 110 -1.27 -17.05 -3.69
N GLU A 111 -1.26 -18.33 -3.28
CA GLU A 111 -2.43 -19.22 -3.37
C GLU A 111 -3.64 -18.71 -2.56
N ASP A 112 -3.41 -17.99 -1.47
CA ASP A 112 -4.46 -17.38 -0.64
C ASP A 112 -4.99 -16.04 -1.21
N GLY A 113 -4.44 -15.59 -2.34
CA GLY A 113 -4.80 -14.35 -3.00
C GLY A 113 -4.07 -13.12 -2.48
N ASP A 114 -3.19 -13.23 -1.49
CA ASP A 114 -2.34 -12.12 -1.04
C ASP A 114 -1.20 -11.84 -2.03
N CYS A 115 -0.58 -10.66 -1.94
CA CYS A 115 0.47 -10.20 -2.83
C CYS A 115 1.63 -9.60 -2.04
N PRO A 116 2.88 -9.79 -2.48
CA PRO A 116 4.01 -9.02 -1.97
C PRO A 116 3.77 -7.52 -2.09
N VAL A 117 4.26 -6.79 -1.09
CA VAL A 117 4.21 -5.33 -1.03
C VAL A 117 5.57 -4.79 -1.44
N VAL A 118 5.56 -3.94 -2.46
CA VAL A 118 6.75 -3.29 -3.00
C VAL A 118 6.56 -1.79 -3.04
N TRP A 119 7.64 -1.05 -3.14
CA TRP A 119 7.63 0.40 -3.31
C TRP A 119 8.51 0.82 -4.48
N PHE A 120 8.12 1.94 -5.08
CA PHE A 120 8.87 2.63 -6.12
C PHE A 120 9.11 4.07 -5.70
N LEU A 121 10.37 4.50 -5.76
CA LEU A 121 10.70 5.92 -5.63
C LEU A 121 10.15 6.69 -6.85
N HIS A 122 9.40 7.75 -6.61
CA HIS A 122 8.74 8.53 -7.66
C HIS A 122 9.72 9.13 -8.68
N ASP A 123 10.92 9.55 -8.24
CA ASP A 123 11.97 10.06 -9.12
C ASP A 123 12.35 9.05 -10.20
N HIS A 124 12.52 7.78 -9.84
CA HIS A 124 12.83 6.74 -10.81
C HIS A 124 11.69 6.51 -11.81
N LEU A 125 10.43 6.57 -11.34
CA LEU A 125 9.26 6.44 -12.21
C LEU A 125 9.15 7.62 -13.18
N HIS A 126 9.39 8.84 -12.71
CA HIS A 126 9.40 10.04 -13.53
C HIS A 126 10.51 10.03 -14.58
N GLU A 127 11.72 9.62 -14.21
CA GLU A 127 12.85 9.48 -15.12
C GLU A 127 12.60 8.42 -16.20
N LEU A 128 12.01 7.29 -15.80
CA LEU A 128 11.69 6.20 -16.70
C LEU A 128 10.56 6.59 -17.68
N GLY A 129 9.60 7.38 -17.20
CA GLY A 129 8.44 7.84 -17.96
C GLY A 129 7.33 6.78 -18.06
N GLU A 130 6.14 7.21 -18.47
CA GLU A 130 4.93 6.37 -18.46
C GLU A 130 5.07 5.13 -19.36
N GLU A 131 5.53 5.29 -20.60
CA GLU A 131 5.62 4.19 -21.58
C GLU A 131 6.48 3.03 -21.07
N MET A 132 7.64 3.38 -20.51
CA MET A 132 8.58 2.39 -19.99
C MET A 132 8.10 1.80 -18.65
N SER A 133 7.39 2.60 -17.84
CA SER A 133 6.76 2.13 -16.59
C SER A 133 5.63 1.12 -16.83
N ARG A 134 5.08 1.03 -18.04
CA ARG A 134 4.11 -0.02 -18.40
C ARG A 134 4.74 -1.40 -18.56
N ASN A 135 6.07 -1.49 -18.63
CA ASN A 135 6.79 -2.73 -18.81
C ASN A 135 7.51 -3.14 -17.52
N ARG A 136 7.14 -4.31 -17.00
CA ARG A 136 7.71 -4.89 -15.78
C ARG A 136 9.23 -5.04 -15.82
N ASP A 137 9.81 -5.38 -16.97
CA ASP A 137 11.26 -5.60 -17.10
C ASP A 137 12.04 -4.31 -16.93
N HIS A 138 11.47 -3.17 -17.33
CA HIS A 138 12.06 -1.85 -17.14
C HIS A 138 11.95 -1.36 -15.70
N LEU A 139 10.91 -1.79 -14.98
CA LEU A 139 10.73 -1.48 -13.57
C LEU A 139 11.57 -2.37 -12.64
N ALA A 140 11.95 -3.57 -13.07
CA ALA A 140 12.64 -4.55 -12.22
C ALA A 140 13.84 -4.02 -11.42
N PRO A 141 14.71 -3.14 -11.95
CA PRO A 141 15.82 -2.55 -11.19
C PRO A 141 15.38 -1.59 -10.06
N TYR A 142 14.17 -1.07 -10.12
CA TYR A 142 13.65 -0.02 -9.23
C TYR A 142 12.64 -0.55 -8.20
N VAL A 143 12.25 -1.82 -8.28
CA VAL A 143 11.36 -2.47 -7.32
C VAL A 143 12.07 -2.59 -5.98
N ARG A 144 11.54 -1.93 -4.94
CA ARG A 144 12.00 -2.09 -3.56
C ARG A 144 11.04 -2.99 -2.79
N PRO A 145 11.39 -4.25 -2.47
CA PRO A 145 10.53 -5.11 -1.65
C PRO A 145 10.41 -4.54 -0.24
N ILE A 146 9.18 -4.52 0.30
CA ILE A 146 8.94 -4.13 1.70
C ILE A 146 8.47 -5.33 2.51
N PHE A 147 7.37 -5.97 2.11
CA PHE A 147 6.81 -7.14 2.79
C PHE A 147 6.49 -8.25 1.80
N GLY A 148 6.54 -9.51 2.26
CA GLY A 148 6.16 -10.67 1.45
C GLY A 148 4.66 -10.78 1.20
N SER A 149 3.83 -10.11 2.01
CA SER A 149 2.36 -10.08 1.87
C SER A 149 1.73 -8.86 2.57
N PHE A 150 0.49 -8.49 2.22
CA PHE A 150 -0.26 -7.48 2.97
C PHE A 150 -0.54 -7.94 4.40
N LYS A 151 -0.80 -9.23 4.60
CA LYS A 151 -0.97 -9.82 5.93
C LYS A 151 0.26 -9.64 6.81
N GLU A 152 1.45 -9.88 6.27
CA GLU A 152 2.70 -9.65 6.98
C GLU A 152 2.86 -8.17 7.34
N MET A 153 2.66 -7.26 6.38
CA MET A 153 2.68 -5.82 6.62
C MET A 153 1.76 -5.43 7.79
N MET A 154 0.49 -5.82 7.73
CA MET A 154 -0.47 -5.49 8.79
C MET A 154 -0.11 -6.14 10.13
N THR A 155 0.45 -7.36 10.11
CA THR A 155 0.89 -8.04 11.33
C THR A 155 2.02 -7.25 11.98
N VAL A 156 3.08 -6.95 11.23
CA VAL A 156 4.28 -6.26 11.72
C VAL A 156 3.93 -4.85 12.18
N LEU A 157 3.29 -4.05 11.32
CA LEU A 157 3.06 -2.63 11.56
C LEU A 157 1.98 -2.35 12.62
N CYS A 158 1.04 -3.29 12.85
CA CYS A 158 0.04 -3.17 13.92
C CYS A 158 0.44 -3.91 15.20
N SER A 159 1.44 -4.80 15.16
CA SER A 159 1.95 -5.44 16.37
C SER A 159 2.86 -4.49 17.14
N ARG A 160 2.49 -4.15 18.37
CA ARG A 160 3.39 -3.47 19.31
C ARG A 160 4.45 -4.46 19.81
N GLU A 161 5.38 -4.87 18.97
CA GLU A 161 6.71 -5.19 19.45
C GLU A 161 7.56 -3.94 19.25
N ALA A 162 7.36 -2.98 20.16
CA ALA A 162 8.44 -2.08 20.50
C ALA A 162 9.61 -2.99 20.88
N VAL A 163 10.69 -2.95 20.11
CA VAL A 163 11.95 -3.56 20.49
C VAL A 163 12.23 -3.09 21.91
N ALA A 164 12.03 -3.97 22.87
CA ALA A 164 12.43 -3.72 24.23
C ALA A 164 13.95 -3.61 24.17
N GLU A 165 14.47 -2.39 24.30
CA GLU A 165 15.87 -2.21 24.66
C GLU A 165 16.07 -2.97 25.97
N ASP A 166 16.75 -4.12 25.88
CA ASP A 166 17.33 -4.78 27.04
C ASP A 166 18.30 -3.77 27.68
N THR A 167 17.79 -3.05 28.66
CA THR A 167 18.61 -2.25 29.55
C THR A 167 19.20 -3.24 30.56
N GLU A 168 20.38 -3.77 30.25
CA GLU A 168 21.18 -4.50 31.23
C GLU A 168 21.63 -3.50 32.32
N GLU A 169 21.26 -3.81 33.57
CA GLU A 169 21.72 -3.17 34.83
C GLU A 169 23.15 -3.58 35.20
#